data_AF-A0A1S8L540-F1
#
_entry.id   AF-A0A1S8L540-F1
#
_cell.length_a   1.000
_cell.length_b   1.000
_cell.length_c   1.000
_cell.angle_alpha   90.00
_cell.angle_beta   90.00
_cell.angle_gamma   90.00
#
_symmetry.space_group_name_H-M   'P 1'
#
loop_
_entity.id
_entity.type
_entity.pdbx_description
1 polymer ?
#
loop_
_entity_poly.entity_id
_entity_poly.type
_entity_poly.pdbx_seq_one_letter_code
_entity_poly.pdbx_strand_id
1 'polypeptide(L)' 'MIVDLFKSVMSLAELNSEYGIAKSTINSWIKDVKEIKVDENEVMTLKEVKALKKEISRIKEENEILKKAMAIFATKN' A
#
# COMPACT_ATOMS: atom_id res chain seq x y z
N MET A 1 4.19 3.83 17.56
CA MET A 1 2.94 3.49 16.85
C MET A 1 2.30 2.27 17.53
N ILE A 2 0.98 2.04 17.46
CA ILE A 2 0.34 0.86 18.11
C ILE A 2 1.00 -0.47 17.65
N VAL A 3 1.46 -0.52 16.40
CA VAL A 3 2.17 -1.69 15.87
C VAL A 3 3.54 -1.92 16.54
N ASP A 4 4.20 -0.87 17.02
CA ASP A 4 5.49 -0.99 17.71
C ASP A 4 5.29 -1.53 19.14
N LEU A 5 4.19 -1.15 19.80
CA LEU A 5 3.79 -1.72 21.09
C LEU A 5 3.47 -3.22 20.97
N PHE A 6 2.79 -3.60 19.87
CA PHE A 6 2.55 -5.00 19.55
C PHE A 6 3.85 -5.80 19.33
N LYS A 7 4.85 -5.21 18.66
CA LYS A 7 6.15 -5.86 18.39
C LYS A 7 7.03 -5.98 19.63
N SER A 8 6.86 -5.11 20.63
CA SER A 8 7.78 -5.00 21.75
C SER A 8 7.32 -5.74 23.01
N VAL A 9 6.06 -5.58 23.44
CA VAL A 9 5.65 -6.06 24.78
C VAL A 9 4.16 -6.46 24.90
N MET A 10 3.28 -6.04 23.99
CA MET A 10 1.82 -6.17 24.20
C MET A 10 1.14 -7.12 23.21
N SER A 11 0.28 -8.00 23.71
CA SER A 11 -0.61 -8.84 22.92
C SER A 11 -1.77 -8.05 22.31
N LEU A 12 -2.43 -8.62 21.29
CA LEU A 12 -3.65 -8.04 20.71
C LEU A 12 -4.79 -7.87 21.73
N ALA A 13 -4.83 -8.71 22.77
CA ALA A 13 -5.84 -8.63 23.81
C ALA A 13 -5.60 -7.43 24.73
N GLU A 14 -4.36 -7.22 25.15
CA GLU A 14 -3.97 -6.07 25.99
C GLU A 14 -4.15 -4.76 25.23
N LEU A 15 -3.73 -4.70 23.97
CA LEU A 15 -3.93 -3.51 23.14
C LEU A 15 -5.42 -3.18 22.91
N ASN A 16 -6.27 -4.20 22.77
CA ASN A 16 -7.71 -4.01 22.66
C ASN A 16 -8.34 -3.54 23.98
N SER A 17 -7.88 -4.10 25.11
CA SER A 17 -8.41 -3.79 26.44
C SER A 17 -7.96 -2.42 26.95
N GLU A 18 -6.69 -2.04 26.76
CA GLU A 18 -6.15 -0.77 27.25
C GLU A 18 -6.50 0.42 26.36
N TYR A 19 -6.46 0.23 25.04
CA TYR A 19 -6.64 1.33 24.09
C TYR A 19 -8.01 1.32 23.41
N GLY A 20 -8.87 0.33 23.70
CA GLY A 20 -10.20 0.21 23.09
C GLY A 20 -10.19 -0.07 21.59
N ILE A 21 -9.03 -0.39 21.00
CA ILE A 21 -8.88 -0.56 19.55
C ILE A 21 -9.29 -1.97 19.17
N ALA A 22 -10.19 -2.13 18.20
CA ALA A 22 -10.59 -3.44 17.71
C ALA A 22 -9.39 -4.27 17.23
N LYS A 23 -9.34 -5.55 17.61
CA LYS A 23 -8.26 -6.48 17.21
C LYS A 23 -8.10 -6.57 15.68
N SER A 24 -9.19 -6.44 14.93
CA SER A 24 -9.18 -6.41 13.46
C SER A 24 -8.41 -5.21 12.89
N THR A 25 -8.58 -4.03 13.49
CA THR A 25 -7.87 -2.80 13.11
C THR A 25 -6.36 -2.94 13.37
N ILE A 26 -5.99 -3.44 14.55
CA ILE A 26 -4.59 -3.68 14.90
C ILE A 26 -3.95 -4.68 13.92
N ASN A 27 -4.66 -5.77 13.61
CA ASN A 27 -4.22 -6.76 12.62
C ASN A 27 -4.05 -6.16 11.22
N SER A 28 -4.92 -5.24 10.82
CA SER A 28 -4.78 -4.54 9.54
C SER A 28 -3.50 -3.70 9.51
N TRP A 29 -3.21 -2.95 10.58
CA TRP A 29 -1.99 -2.15 10.67
C TRP A 29 -0.72 -3.01 10.67
N ILE A 30 -0.72 -4.12 11.41
CA ILE A 30 0.40 -5.09 11.40
C ILE A 30 0.65 -5.60 9.98
N LYS A 31 -0.40 -5.93 9.23
CA LYS A 31 -0.28 -6.37 7.84
C LYS A 31 0.26 -5.27 6.93
N ASP A 32 -0.21 -4.04 7.10
CA ASP A 32 0.16 -2.92 6.23
C ASP A 32 1.63 -2.49 6.41
N VAL A 33 2.18 -2.59 7.62
CA VAL A 33 3.60 -2.32 7.90
C VAL A 33 4.49 -3.56 7.75
N LYS A 34 3.93 -4.69 7.29
CA LYS A 34 4.73 -5.88 7.03
C LYS A 34 5.74 -5.56 5.94
N GLU A 35 7.01 -5.74 6.28
CA GLU A 35 8.12 -5.60 5.36
C GLU A 35 8.11 -6.73 4.33
N ILE A 36 8.34 -6.35 3.08
CA ILE A 36 8.42 -7.20 1.90
C ILE A 36 9.75 -6.88 1.26
N LYS A 37 10.59 -7.89 1.09
CA LYS A 37 11.82 -7.76 0.32
C LYS A 37 11.45 -7.71 -1.16
N VAL A 38 11.66 -6.56 -1.79
CA VAL A 38 11.35 -6.33 -3.21
C VAL A 38 12.57 -6.63 -4.07
N ASP A 39 13.76 -6.32 -3.57
CA ASP A 39 15.05 -6.62 -4.21
C ASP A 39 16.14 -6.89 -3.14
N GLU A 40 17.37 -7.20 -3.56
CA GLU A 40 18.51 -7.47 -2.67
C GLU A 40 18.74 -6.32 -1.68
N ASN A 41 18.56 -5.08 -2.12
CA ASN A 41 18.78 -3.85 -1.33
C ASN A 41 17.49 -3.07 -1.03
N GLU A 42 16.32 -3.55 -1.46
CA GLU A 42 15.06 -2.82 -1.31
C GLU A 42 14.05 -3.61 -0.47
N VAL A 43 13.65 -3.00 0.64
CA VAL A 43 12.58 -3.47 1.51
C VAL A 43 11.48 -2.42 1.50
N MET A 44 10.26 -2.85 1.25
CA MET A 44 9.08 -2.01 1.22
C MET A 44 8.00 -2.55 2.14
N THR A 45 7.12 -1.69 2.61
CA THR A 45 5.92 -2.12 3.33
C THR A 45 4.83 -2.56 2.34
N LEU A 46 3.95 -3.47 2.78
CA LEU A 46 2.78 -3.87 1.99
C LEU A 46 1.91 -2.68 1.58
N LYS A 47 1.82 -1.65 2.43
CA LYS A 47 1.09 -0.41 2.13
C LYS A 47 1.69 0.34 0.94
N GLU A 48 3.01 0.48 0.91
CA GLU A 48 3.71 1.16 -0.19
C GLU A 48 3.56 0.39 -1.50
N VAL A 49 3.68 -0.94 -1.45
CA VAL A 49 3.47 -1.79 -2.64
C VAL A 49 2.05 -1.62 -3.21
N LYS A 50 1.02 -1.59 -2.35
CA LYS A 50 -0.36 -1.33 -2.78
C LYS A 50 -0.52 0.07 -3.41
N ALA A 51 0.13 1.08 -2.83
CA ALA A 51 0.09 2.45 -3.35
C ALA A 51 0.75 2.54 -4.73
N LEU A 52 1.94 1.95 -4.91
CA LEU A 52 2.63 1.89 -6.20
C LEU A 52 1.80 1.16 -7.26
N LYS A 53 1.18 0.03 -6.90
CA LYS A 53 0.33 -0.72 -7.83
C LYS A 53 -0.85 0.12 -8.33
N LYS A 54 -1.46 0.91 -7.45
CA LYS A 54 -2.56 1.83 -7.81
C LYS A 54 -2.06 2.92 -8.75
N GLU A 55 -0.91 3.48 -8.46
CA GLU A 55 -0.32 4.54 -9.28
C GLU A 55 0.08 4.06 -10.67
N ILE A 56 0.69 2.86 -10.77
CA ILE A 56 1.00 2.23 -12.06
C ILE A 56 -0.27 2.00 -12.88
N SER A 57 -1.39 1.60 -12.25
CA SER A 57 -2.67 1.43 -12.96
C SER A 57 -3.15 2.76 -13.54
N ARG A 58 -3.16 3.82 -12.72
CA ARG A 58 -3.56 5.17 -13.14
C ARG A 58 -2.71 5.67 -14.31
N ILE A 59 -1.38 5.54 -14.20
CA ILE A 59 -0.45 5.97 -15.25
C ILE A 59 -0.69 5.18 -16.54
N LYS A 60 -0.93 3.86 -16.46
CA LYS A 60 -1.22 3.05 -17.64
C LYS A 60 -2.51 3.51 -18.33
N GLU A 61 -3.56 3.80 -17.57
CA GLU A 61 -4.82 4.33 -18.11
C GLU A 61 -4.60 5.68 -18.81
N GLU A 62 -3.87 6.60 -18.19
CA GLU A 62 -3.52 7.90 -18.78
C GLU A 62 -2.72 7.75 -20.07
N ASN A 63 -1.74 6.83 -20.08
CA ASN A 63 -0.92 6.56 -21.25
C ASN A 63 -1.75 6.02 -22.42
N GLU A 64 -2.72 5.16 -22.16
CA GLU A 64 -3.63 4.65 -23.20
C GLU A 64 -4.56 5.72 -23.76
N ILE A 65 -5.02 6.67 -22.93
CA ILE A 65 -5.80 7.83 -23.40
C ILE A 65 -4.92 8.70 -24.31
N LEU A 66 -3.68 8.97 -23.90
CA LEU A 66 -2.74 9.78 -24.68
C LEU A 66 -2.42 9.14 -26.04
N LYS A 67 -2.17 7.83 -26.09
CA LYS A 67 -1.94 7.11 -27.36
C LYS A 67 -3.14 7.20 -28.29
N LYS A 68 -4.36 7.04 -27.77
CA LYS A 68 -5.60 7.19 -28.56
C LYS A 68 -5.76 8.60 -29.12
N ALA A 69 -5.49 9.61 -28.29
CA ALA A 69 -5.53 11.00 -28.73
C ALA A 69 -4.50 11.26 -29.84
N MET A 70 -3.25 10.82 -29.67
CA MET A 70 -2.21 10.95 -30.68
C MET A 70 -2.60 10.30 -32.02
N ALA A 71 -3.18 9.10 -31.98
CA ALA A 71 -3.64 8.42 -33.20
C ALA A 71 -4.70 9.26 -33.95
N ILE A 72 -5.67 9.84 -33.23
CA ILE A 72 -6.70 10.71 -33.82
C ILE A 72 -6.05 11.94 -34.47
N PHE A 73 -5.12 12.60 -33.78
CA PHE A 73 -4.44 13.79 -34.30
C PHE A 73 -3.56 13.48 -35.52
N ALA A 74 -2.88 12.33 -35.53
CA ALA A 74 -2.06 11.90 -36.66
C ALA A 74 -2.90 11.60 -37.92
N THR A 75 -4.13 11.10 -37.77
CA THR A 75 -5.03 10.82 -38.91
C THR A 75 -5.79 12.03 -39.44
N LYS A 76 -5.78 13.16 -38.72
CA LYS A 76 -6.51 14.38 -39.09
C LYS A 76 -5.65 15.43 -39.82
N ASN A 77 -4.34 15.20 -39.93
CA ASN A 77 -3.40 16.00 -40.71
C ASN A 77 -3.07 15.33 -42.04
#